data_AF-A0AAE3DJT7-F1
#
_entry.id   AF-A0AAE3DJT7-F1
#
_cell.length_a   1.000
_cell.length_b   1.000
_cell.length_c   1.000
_cell.angle_alpha   90.00
_cell.angle_beta   90.00
_cell.angle_gamma   90.00
#
_symmetry.space_group_name_H-M   'P 1'
#
loop_
_entity.id
_entity.type
_entity.pdbx_description
1 polymer ?
#
loop_
_entity_poly.entity_id
_entity_poly.type
_entity_poly.pdbx_seq_one_letter_code
_entity_poly.pdbx_strand_id
1 'polypeptide(L)'
;MYKKHICKKSGLALMLSGILAVGSLFPAFAETVTFNAPGSTTEGTSTEQTTGTTSATAETSGTIHAGSTQVETGGPGMPTQSASTTEAAPDGVTTNAPDGTTEIPTTTDSTSTETSAFSEVSSDGNALTDAQGAELEAERAAAEAEAQEDSNNPLKVPQREPHLQTTVLLIADGMTWSNPYVNDQQIEGASAGFSSISTFLENIHGDLLYRVYNSQTGWTGWAMNGQQTAGASNPIPVEAIQYRFAGIVGDQFDIYYSTILSDGTQTGWAKNGESAGSMNKGLYITGYRLAFFRKGTNGAEALDTTNALVSDHSDGIQIVDGAMRYIHGDGSNYTGWGWQGSDRYYFKDSVPVTGWQYIDGLKYYFQEDGKLLTDVESVLGSDGPYLLKVNKEMNCLTVYAQDGGNGYIIPVKSFLTSVGDDTPIGTFKTPEKYRWRLMIHDVYTQYATRLGAGLPILLHSIIYDAPNSYSVWASTYNNMGIARSAGCIRLVSGDAKWIYDHCPIGTTVTVYNSEIAGPFERPTIKEEIPFEQTWDPTDPNVTEEGIAQATQQILAKFAQQ
;
A
#
# COMPACT_ATOMS: atom_id res chain seq x y z
N MET A 1 22.22 41.59 -26.75
CA MET A 1 22.27 42.20 -25.40
C MET A 1 21.76 41.18 -24.41
N TYR A 2 22.68 40.48 -23.74
CA TYR A 2 22.37 39.55 -22.66
C TYR A 2 22.02 40.35 -21.39
N LYS A 3 20.88 40.09 -20.76
CA LYS A 3 20.62 40.50 -19.36
C LYS A 3 20.61 39.27 -18.48
N LYS A 4 21.73 39.10 -17.76
CA LYS A 4 21.95 38.17 -16.66
C LYS A 4 21.21 38.75 -15.45
N HIS A 5 20.17 38.09 -14.96
CA HIS A 5 19.62 38.38 -13.63
C HIS A 5 20.20 37.39 -12.63
N ILE A 6 21.07 37.92 -11.77
CA ILE A 6 21.57 37.28 -10.55
C ILE A 6 20.48 37.44 -9.49
N CYS A 7 19.93 36.34 -8.99
CA CYS A 7 19.14 36.35 -7.75
C CYS A 7 19.84 35.48 -6.71
N LYS A 8 20.03 36.04 -5.51
CA LYS A 8 20.74 35.45 -4.38
C LYS A 8 19.92 34.31 -3.77
N LYS A 9 20.52 33.13 -3.62
CA LYS A 9 20.00 32.03 -2.78
C LYS A 9 20.00 32.48 -1.32
N SER A 10 18.85 32.45 -0.66
CA SER A 10 18.72 32.44 0.79
C SER A 10 18.16 31.08 1.16
N GLY A 11 18.92 30.29 1.93
CA GLY A 11 18.53 28.95 2.34
C GLY A 11 17.40 29.02 3.35
N LEU A 12 16.27 28.40 3.01
CA LEU A 12 15.17 28.12 3.91
C LEU A 12 15.03 26.59 3.97
N ALA A 13 15.37 26.01 5.11
CA ALA A 13 15.08 24.60 5.39
C ALA A 13 13.54 24.44 5.45
N LEU A 14 12.99 23.59 4.58
CA LEU A 14 11.56 23.34 4.47
C LEU A 14 11.29 21.95 5.05
N MET A 15 10.83 21.93 6.31
CA MET A 15 10.21 20.76 6.92
C MET A 15 8.87 20.50 6.21
N LEU A 16 8.71 19.34 5.57
CA LEU A 16 7.44 18.89 5.01
C LEU A 16 6.50 18.51 6.17
N SER A 17 5.58 19.41 6.52
CA SER A 17 4.52 19.14 7.49
C SER A 17 3.31 18.54 6.75
N GLY A 18 2.97 17.29 7.07
CA GLY A 18 1.73 16.64 6.62
C GLY A 18 0.51 17.31 7.25
N ILE A 19 -0.40 17.80 6.40
CA ILE A 19 -1.68 18.37 6.84
C ILE A 19 -2.68 17.21 7.04
N LEU A 20 -3.11 17.00 8.28
CA LEU A 20 -4.21 16.09 8.63
C LEU A 20 -5.57 16.69 8.21
N ALA A 21 -6.37 15.92 7.48
CA ALA A 21 -7.80 16.19 7.29
C ALA A 21 -8.63 15.33 8.26
N VAL A 22 -9.40 15.99 9.11
CA VAL A 22 -10.30 15.37 10.10
C VAL A 22 -11.64 15.02 9.43
N GLY A 23 -11.96 13.73 9.32
CA GLY A 23 -13.27 13.23 8.87
C GLY A 23 -14.24 13.05 10.04
N SER A 24 -15.43 13.65 9.94
CA SER A 24 -16.52 13.57 10.92
C SER A 24 -17.27 12.23 10.89
N LEU A 25 -17.42 11.59 12.04
CA LEU A 25 -18.16 10.33 12.26
C LEU A 25 -19.67 10.59 12.47
N PHE A 26 -20.52 9.75 11.85
CA PHE A 26 -21.92 9.53 12.26
C PHE A 26 -22.06 8.08 12.80
N PRO A 27 -22.83 7.82 13.88
CA PRO A 27 -22.96 6.47 14.43
C PRO A 27 -24.15 5.72 13.81
N ALA A 28 -23.93 4.46 13.46
CA ALA A 28 -25.00 3.48 13.23
C ALA A 28 -25.05 2.52 14.43
N PHE A 29 -26.23 2.42 15.06
CA PHE A 29 -26.52 1.47 16.14
C PHE A 29 -26.76 0.07 15.56
N ALA A 30 -26.21 -0.96 16.21
CA ALA A 30 -26.69 -2.33 16.08
C ALA A 30 -26.62 -3.06 17.44
N GLU A 31 -27.72 -3.75 17.75
CA GLU A 31 -28.03 -4.39 19.02
C GLU A 31 -27.22 -5.67 19.29
N THR A 32 -26.94 -5.91 20.57
CA THR A 32 -26.23 -7.06 21.12
C THR A 32 -27.18 -8.26 21.28
N VAL A 33 -26.71 -9.47 20.95
CA VAL A 33 -27.31 -10.73 21.45
C VAL A 33 -26.21 -11.54 22.14
N THR A 34 -26.43 -11.80 23.42
CA THR A 34 -25.50 -12.45 24.34
C THR A 34 -25.49 -13.98 24.27
N PHE A 35 -24.29 -14.51 24.52
CA PHE A 35 -23.86 -15.89 24.72
C PHE A 35 -24.54 -16.65 25.87
N ASN A 36 -24.37 -17.98 25.87
CA ASN A 36 -24.16 -18.73 27.11
C ASN A 36 -23.27 -19.96 26.91
N ALA A 37 -22.24 -20.07 27.75
CA ALA A 37 -21.40 -21.25 27.98
C ALA A 37 -21.61 -21.76 29.42
N PRO A 38 -21.24 -23.02 29.70
CA PRO A 38 -20.62 -23.37 30.98
C PRO A 38 -19.40 -24.30 30.72
N GLY A 39 -18.30 -24.38 31.48
CA GLY A 39 -17.94 -23.95 32.83
C GLY A 39 -17.04 -25.05 33.46
N SER A 40 -16.15 -24.64 34.39
CA SER A 40 -15.39 -25.43 35.40
C SER A 40 -13.90 -25.76 35.08
N THR A 41 -12.93 -25.13 35.78
CA THR A 41 -12.22 -25.50 37.07
C THR A 41 -10.87 -26.21 36.83
N THR A 42 -9.72 -25.53 36.93
CA THR A 42 -8.79 -25.30 38.09
C THR A 42 -8.02 -26.51 38.62
N GLU A 43 -6.68 -26.41 38.62
CA GLU A 43 -5.67 -26.68 39.69
C GLU A 43 -4.25 -26.60 39.05
N GLY A 44 -3.35 -25.68 39.43
CA GLY A 44 -2.36 -25.79 40.52
C GLY A 44 -1.19 -26.73 40.13
N THR A 45 0.11 -26.42 40.12
CA THR A 45 0.94 -25.75 41.15
C THR A 45 2.41 -25.67 40.64
N SER A 46 3.11 -24.54 40.88
CA SER A 46 4.53 -24.30 41.31
C SER A 46 5.73 -25.15 40.79
N THR A 47 7.02 -24.75 40.69
CA THR A 47 7.90 -23.55 40.84
C THR A 47 9.37 -24.03 40.59
N GLU A 48 10.33 -23.09 40.61
CA GLU A 48 11.82 -23.21 40.72
C GLU A 48 12.58 -23.36 39.39
N GLN A 49 13.33 -22.39 38.84
CA GLN A 49 14.29 -21.35 39.33
C GLN A 49 15.68 -21.89 39.74
N THR A 50 16.72 -21.59 38.94
CA THR A 50 18.10 -21.15 39.34
C THR A 50 18.98 -21.03 38.06
N THR A 51 19.38 -19.85 37.58
CA THR A 51 20.53 -18.95 37.91
C THR A 51 21.94 -19.38 37.45
N GLY A 52 22.66 -18.45 36.79
CA GLY A 52 24.14 -18.36 36.75
C GLY A 52 24.73 -18.10 35.34
N THR A 53 24.84 -16.86 34.82
CA THR A 53 26.01 -15.91 34.86
C THR A 53 27.34 -16.54 34.37
N THR A 54 28.10 -16.05 33.37
CA THR A 54 28.82 -14.75 33.24
C THR A 54 29.46 -14.56 31.85
N SER A 55 29.64 -13.29 31.48
CA SER A 55 30.26 -12.67 30.30
C SER A 55 31.71 -13.03 29.93
N ALA A 56 32.08 -12.84 28.66
CA ALA A 56 33.11 -11.86 28.23
C ALA A 56 33.19 -11.68 26.69
N THR A 57 33.12 -10.41 26.31
CA THR A 57 33.36 -9.66 25.07
C THR A 57 34.51 -10.06 24.12
N ALA A 58 34.29 -9.90 22.80
CA ALA A 58 35.13 -9.10 21.88
C ALA A 58 34.39 -8.81 20.55
N GLU A 59 34.40 -7.54 20.13
CA GLU A 59 33.68 -6.94 18.99
C GLU A 59 34.34 -7.19 17.63
N THR A 60 33.55 -7.22 16.54
CA THR A 60 33.60 -6.19 15.48
C THR A 60 32.48 -6.32 14.42
N SER A 61 31.78 -5.20 14.21
CA SER A 61 31.14 -4.69 12.98
C SER A 61 29.79 -5.23 12.48
N GLY A 62 28.74 -4.42 12.68
CA GLY A 62 27.50 -4.39 11.87
C GLY A 62 26.20 -4.39 12.69
N THR A 63 25.90 -3.34 13.46
CA THR A 63 24.60 -3.22 14.18
C THR A 63 24.20 -1.75 14.34
N ILE A 64 22.90 -1.49 14.19
CA ILE A 64 22.24 -0.18 14.25
C ILE A 64 22.55 0.53 15.59
N HIS A 65 22.84 1.83 15.51
CA HIS A 65 23.05 2.69 16.67
C HIS A 65 21.75 2.88 17.47
N ALA A 66 21.79 2.55 18.76
CA ALA A 66 20.88 3.10 19.74
C ALA A 66 21.03 4.64 19.76
N GLY A 67 20.07 5.34 19.16
CA GLY A 67 20.00 6.79 19.18
C GLY A 67 19.63 7.28 20.58
N SER A 68 20.60 7.88 21.26
CA SER A 68 20.46 8.60 22.52
C SER A 68 19.39 9.69 22.45
N THR A 69 18.58 9.76 23.50
CA THR A 69 17.61 10.81 23.79
C THR A 69 18.24 12.21 23.71
N GLN A 70 17.76 13.06 22.81
CA GLN A 70 17.67 14.50 23.09
C GLN A 70 16.21 14.91 22.99
N VAL A 71 15.72 15.38 24.14
CA VAL A 71 14.40 15.98 24.30
C VAL A 71 14.44 17.37 23.67
N GLU A 72 13.72 17.56 22.57
CA GLU A 72 13.19 18.88 22.21
C GLU A 72 11.66 18.83 22.35
N THR A 73 11.19 19.48 23.41
CA THR A 73 9.79 19.77 23.67
C THR A 73 9.27 20.82 22.67
N GLY A 74 8.20 20.50 21.93
CA GLY A 74 7.74 21.40 20.85
C GLY A 74 6.28 21.33 20.35
N GLY A 75 5.31 20.76 21.08
CA GLY A 75 3.84 21.04 20.95
C GLY A 75 3.13 20.83 19.58
N PRO A 76 1.80 21.10 19.45
CA PRO A 76 0.89 21.72 20.41
C PRO A 76 -0.32 20.85 20.84
N GLY A 77 -0.79 21.07 22.07
CA GLY A 77 -2.01 20.49 22.63
C GLY A 77 -3.29 21.18 22.15
N MET A 78 -4.39 20.42 22.20
CA MET A 78 -5.76 20.88 21.94
C MET A 78 -6.34 21.66 23.12
N PRO A 79 -6.96 22.84 22.90
CA PRO A 79 -7.86 23.44 23.88
C PRO A 79 -9.29 22.90 23.70
N THR A 80 -9.91 22.56 24.84
CA THR A 80 -11.34 22.26 24.97
C THR A 80 -12.18 23.52 24.78
N GLN A 81 -13.29 23.42 24.03
CA GLN A 81 -14.44 24.30 24.25
C GLN A 81 -15.77 23.76 23.70
N SER A 82 -16.78 23.90 24.55
CA SER A 82 -18.21 23.56 24.42
C SER A 82 -19.00 24.53 23.51
N ALA A 83 -20.09 24.04 22.88
CA ALA A 83 -21.38 24.73 22.60
C ALA A 83 -22.21 23.86 21.62
N SER A 84 -23.36 23.28 21.99
CA SER A 84 -24.74 23.82 21.95
C SER A 84 -25.33 24.10 20.54
N THR A 85 -26.32 23.28 20.15
CA THR A 85 -27.65 23.56 19.52
C THR A 85 -27.75 24.71 18.48
N THR A 86 -28.39 24.61 17.31
CA THR A 86 -29.81 24.25 17.03
C THR A 86 -30.04 24.37 15.50
N GLU A 87 -30.96 23.56 14.93
CA GLU A 87 -31.91 23.86 13.81
C GLU A 87 -31.39 24.36 12.43
N ALA A 88 -32.00 24.11 11.26
CA ALA A 88 -33.24 23.46 10.83
C ALA A 88 -33.13 23.13 9.32
N ALA A 89 -33.99 22.22 8.84
CA ALA A 89 -34.24 21.93 7.42
C ALA A 89 -34.89 23.13 6.66
N PRO A 90 -35.05 23.05 5.33
CA PRO A 90 -36.36 22.56 4.84
C PRO A 90 -36.35 21.71 3.56
N ASP A 91 -37.51 21.06 3.37
CA ASP A 91 -38.15 20.47 2.18
C ASP A 91 -37.99 21.33 0.89
N GLY A 92 -38.14 20.87 -0.35
CA GLY A 92 -38.70 19.67 -0.97
C GLY A 92 -39.16 20.03 -2.42
N VAL A 93 -39.54 19.01 -3.20
CA VAL A 93 -40.56 19.05 -4.30
C VAL A 93 -40.12 19.29 -5.78
N THR A 94 -40.02 18.14 -6.49
CA THR A 94 -40.65 17.71 -7.78
C THR A 94 -40.24 18.19 -9.19
N THR A 95 -39.93 17.17 -10.02
CA THR A 95 -40.45 16.78 -11.37
C THR A 95 -40.22 17.68 -12.60
N ASN A 96 -39.53 17.14 -13.62
CA ASN A 96 -40.10 16.53 -14.85
C ASN A 96 -39.05 16.39 -15.96
N ALA A 97 -39.02 15.21 -16.61
CA ALA A 97 -38.48 15.01 -17.96
C ALA A 97 -39.52 15.41 -19.01
N PRO A 98 -39.16 15.62 -20.29
CA PRO A 98 -39.27 14.49 -21.22
C PRO A 98 -38.23 14.44 -22.37
N ASP A 99 -37.95 13.19 -22.76
CA ASP A 99 -37.85 12.54 -24.08
C ASP A 99 -37.56 13.34 -25.38
N GLY A 100 -36.76 12.71 -26.26
CA GLY A 100 -36.49 13.21 -27.62
C GLY A 100 -35.38 12.46 -28.38
N THR A 101 -35.75 11.39 -29.06
CA THR A 101 -34.97 10.59 -30.04
C THR A 101 -34.71 11.32 -31.37
N THR A 102 -33.55 11.14 -32.04
CA THR A 102 -33.44 10.69 -33.46
C THR A 102 -31.99 10.54 -33.98
N GLU A 103 -31.73 9.35 -34.55
CA GLU A 103 -31.07 8.99 -35.81
C GLU A 103 -29.58 9.25 -36.16
N ILE A 104 -29.00 8.15 -36.66
CA ILE A 104 -27.69 7.89 -37.28
C ILE A 104 -27.77 8.20 -38.79
N PRO A 105 -26.64 8.55 -39.44
CA PRO A 105 -26.37 7.94 -40.74
C PRO A 105 -24.96 7.35 -40.88
N THR A 106 -24.93 6.14 -41.44
CA THR A 106 -23.80 5.39 -41.99
C THR A 106 -23.34 5.92 -43.35
N THR A 107 -22.03 5.88 -43.65
CA THR A 107 -21.47 5.43 -44.96
C THR A 107 -19.96 5.15 -44.90
N THR A 108 -19.59 3.89 -45.17
CA THR A 108 -18.49 3.31 -46.00
C THR A 108 -17.13 4.00 -46.20
N ASP A 109 -16.10 3.32 -45.65
CA ASP A 109 -14.89 2.73 -46.26
C ASP A 109 -14.10 3.46 -47.37
N SER A 110 -12.80 3.71 -47.12
CA SER A 110 -11.69 3.62 -48.09
C SER A 110 -10.33 3.83 -47.42
N THR A 111 -9.41 2.92 -47.73
CA THR A 111 -7.99 2.82 -47.36
C THR A 111 -7.12 3.95 -47.97
N SER A 112 -6.23 4.56 -47.18
CA SER A 112 -4.85 4.91 -47.61
C SER A 112 -4.01 5.51 -46.47
N THR A 113 -2.80 4.98 -46.35
CA THR A 113 -1.60 5.49 -45.68
C THR A 113 -1.36 6.98 -45.94
N GLU A 114 -0.90 7.73 -44.93
CA GLU A 114 0.15 8.77 -44.97
C GLU A 114 0.15 9.64 -43.70
N THR A 115 1.33 9.70 -43.07
CA THR A 115 1.99 10.91 -42.57
C THR A 115 1.19 11.85 -41.64
N SER A 116 1.40 11.66 -40.34
CA SER A 116 0.86 12.49 -39.26
C SER A 116 1.37 13.94 -39.32
N ALA A 117 0.52 14.82 -39.88
CA ALA A 117 0.63 16.26 -39.74
C ALA A 117 0.08 16.69 -38.38
N PHE A 118 0.94 17.39 -37.62
CA PHE A 118 0.64 18.05 -36.37
C PHE A 118 -0.43 19.12 -36.58
N SER A 119 -1.63 18.91 -36.04
CA SER A 119 -2.61 19.98 -35.83
C SER A 119 -2.41 20.55 -34.43
N GLU A 120 -2.19 21.86 -34.35
CA GLU A 120 -2.26 22.63 -33.11
C GLU A 120 -3.63 22.36 -32.46
N VAL A 121 -3.61 21.61 -31.36
CA VAL A 121 -4.79 21.40 -30.52
C VAL A 121 -4.96 22.65 -29.67
N SER A 122 -6.07 23.34 -29.92
CA SER A 122 -6.60 24.44 -29.13
C SER A 122 -6.59 24.16 -27.63
N SER A 123 -6.14 25.16 -26.87
CA SER A 123 -5.87 25.16 -25.42
C SER A 123 -7.07 25.05 -24.49
N ASP A 124 -8.29 24.86 -24.99
CA ASP A 124 -9.48 25.00 -24.14
C ASP A 124 -10.07 23.65 -23.77
N GLY A 125 -9.77 23.21 -22.53
CA GLY A 125 -10.69 22.35 -21.77
C GLY A 125 -10.12 21.21 -20.94
N ASN A 126 -8.80 21.06 -20.76
CA ASN A 126 -8.22 19.87 -20.07
C ASN A 126 -6.86 20.12 -19.41
N ALA A 127 -6.64 21.32 -18.87
CA ALA A 127 -5.41 21.62 -18.15
C ALA A 127 -5.55 21.14 -16.68
N LEU A 128 -4.46 20.64 -16.09
CA LEU A 128 -4.33 20.53 -14.62
C LEU A 128 -4.53 21.94 -13.99
N THR A 129 -4.59 22.10 -12.69
CA THR A 129 -4.58 23.44 -12.06
C THR A 129 -3.15 23.91 -11.83
N ASP A 130 -2.91 25.21 -11.61
CA ASP A 130 -1.58 25.73 -11.26
C ASP A 130 -1.03 25.05 -9.99
N ALA A 131 -1.91 24.73 -9.02
CA ALA A 131 -1.55 24.04 -7.79
C ALA A 131 -1.06 22.61 -8.06
N GLN A 132 -1.74 21.90 -8.95
CA GLN A 132 -1.37 20.57 -9.42
C GLN A 132 0.00 20.59 -10.11
N GLY A 133 0.28 21.60 -10.93
CA GLY A 133 1.59 21.78 -11.54
C GLY A 133 2.71 22.06 -10.52
N ALA A 134 2.42 22.77 -9.43
CA ALA A 134 3.39 23.08 -8.38
C ALA A 134 3.78 21.85 -7.54
N GLU A 135 2.82 20.94 -7.28
CA GLU A 135 3.09 19.67 -6.59
C GLU A 135 4.06 18.78 -7.36
N LEU A 136 3.87 18.67 -8.67
CA LEU A 136 4.77 17.91 -9.54
C LEU A 136 6.19 18.51 -9.58
N GLU A 137 6.30 19.84 -9.57
CA GLU A 137 7.61 20.50 -9.49
C GLU A 137 8.28 20.31 -8.13
N ALA A 138 7.50 20.27 -7.04
CA ALA A 138 8.02 19.96 -5.71
C ALA A 138 8.53 18.51 -5.62
N GLU A 139 7.82 17.56 -6.22
CA GLU A 139 8.25 16.15 -6.34
C GLU A 139 9.60 16.06 -7.07
N ARG A 140 9.76 16.79 -8.18
CA ARG A 140 11.03 16.88 -8.93
C ARG A 140 12.13 17.52 -8.08
N ALA A 141 11.86 18.65 -7.45
CA ALA A 141 12.86 19.37 -6.65
C ALA A 141 13.37 18.54 -5.46
N ALA A 142 12.49 17.76 -4.81
CA ALA A 142 12.87 16.86 -3.73
C ALA A 142 13.81 15.74 -4.24
N ALA A 143 13.49 15.14 -5.39
CA ALA A 143 14.33 14.14 -6.03
C ALA A 143 15.69 14.68 -6.46
N GLU A 144 15.73 15.90 -7.01
CA GLU A 144 16.98 16.57 -7.38
C GLU A 144 17.84 16.89 -6.14
N ALA A 145 17.23 17.23 -5.01
CA ALA A 145 17.94 17.45 -3.75
C ALA A 145 18.55 16.14 -3.22
N GLU A 146 17.79 15.04 -3.23
CA GLU A 146 18.29 13.72 -2.81
C GLU A 146 19.41 13.20 -3.72
N ALA A 147 19.26 13.36 -5.05
CA ALA A 147 20.28 12.97 -6.02
C ALA A 147 21.62 13.71 -5.81
N GLN A 148 21.58 14.96 -5.34
CA GLN A 148 22.79 15.75 -5.08
C GLN A 148 23.59 15.25 -3.87
N GLU A 149 22.97 14.55 -2.92
CA GLU A 149 23.65 14.02 -1.74
C GLU A 149 24.55 12.80 -2.07
N ASP A 150 24.29 12.10 -3.18
CA ASP A 150 25.04 10.91 -3.63
C ASP A 150 25.89 11.18 -4.90
N SER A 151 26.45 12.38 -5.00
CA SER A 151 27.03 13.00 -6.22
C SER A 151 28.15 12.24 -6.95
N ASN A 152 28.65 11.13 -6.40
CA ASN A 152 29.78 10.41 -6.96
C ASN A 152 29.40 9.39 -8.05
N ASN A 153 28.12 9.03 -8.19
CA ASN A 153 27.64 8.15 -9.26
C ASN A 153 26.17 8.48 -9.64
N PRO A 154 25.91 9.03 -10.84
CA PRO A 154 24.56 9.44 -11.25
C PRO A 154 23.57 8.27 -11.43
N LEU A 155 24.08 7.05 -11.58
CA LEU A 155 23.28 5.85 -11.79
C LEU A 155 23.18 4.99 -10.54
N LYS A 156 23.44 5.56 -9.36
CA LYS A 156 23.27 4.89 -8.08
C LYS A 156 21.86 5.14 -7.54
N VAL A 157 21.24 4.07 -7.05
CA VAL A 157 19.99 4.15 -6.28
C VAL A 157 20.34 4.47 -4.82
N PRO A 158 19.70 5.47 -4.20
CA PRO A 158 19.89 5.77 -2.77
C PRO A 158 19.70 4.52 -1.91
N GLN A 159 20.56 4.33 -0.91
CA GLN A 159 20.34 3.27 0.07
C GLN A 159 19.40 3.80 1.16
N ARG A 160 18.25 3.16 1.29
CA ARG A 160 17.19 3.51 2.24
C ARG A 160 17.15 2.50 3.39
N GLU A 161 16.78 2.97 4.57
CA GLU A 161 16.51 2.12 5.73
C GLU A 161 15.07 2.35 6.21
N PRO A 162 14.35 1.30 6.64
CA PRO A 162 13.02 1.46 7.23
C PRO A 162 13.06 2.39 8.44
N HIS A 163 12.05 3.25 8.56
CA HIS A 163 11.72 3.94 9.80
C HIS A 163 10.29 3.58 10.20
N LEU A 164 10.11 2.99 11.38
CA LEU A 164 8.82 2.54 11.85
C LEU A 164 8.30 3.47 12.94
N GLN A 165 7.07 3.98 12.80
CA GLN A 165 6.39 4.71 13.86
C GLN A 165 5.10 3.98 14.25
N THR A 166 5.04 3.50 15.48
CA THR A 166 3.97 2.65 15.98
C THR A 166 3.17 3.34 17.06
N THR A 167 1.84 3.27 16.99
CA THR A 167 0.93 3.69 18.05
C THR A 167 -0.05 2.57 18.36
N VAL A 168 -0.51 2.51 19.61
CA VAL A 168 -1.50 1.53 20.07
C VAL A 168 -2.67 2.22 20.77
N LEU A 169 -3.86 1.67 20.60
CA LEU A 169 -5.09 2.19 21.22
C LEU A 169 -5.30 1.53 22.59
N LEU A 170 -4.96 2.24 23.66
CA LEU A 170 -4.94 1.74 25.04
C LEU A 170 -6.34 1.58 25.62
N ILE A 171 -6.63 0.43 26.21
CA ILE A 171 -7.96 0.13 26.78
C ILE A 171 -8.17 0.83 28.13
N ALA A 172 -7.14 0.88 28.98
CA ALA A 172 -7.24 1.42 30.35
C ALA A 172 -7.54 2.93 30.39
N ASP A 173 -7.16 3.67 29.35
CA ASP A 173 -7.14 5.14 29.35
C ASP A 173 -8.33 5.74 28.57
N GLY A 174 -9.44 5.01 28.46
CA GLY A 174 -10.62 5.50 27.76
C GLY A 174 -10.46 5.51 26.24
N MET A 175 -9.73 4.54 25.69
CA MET A 175 -9.46 4.39 24.25
C MET A 175 -8.64 5.56 23.68
N THR A 176 -7.52 5.85 24.33
CA THR A 176 -6.57 6.85 23.84
C THR A 176 -5.40 6.19 23.10
N TRP A 177 -5.00 6.79 22.00
CA TRP A 177 -3.75 6.43 21.33
C TRP A 177 -2.56 6.78 22.21
N SER A 178 -1.58 5.88 22.25
CA SER A 178 -0.29 6.12 22.88
C SER A 178 0.49 7.24 22.17
N ASN A 179 1.55 7.74 22.82
CA ASN A 179 2.62 8.40 22.08
C ASN A 179 3.24 7.44 21.05
N PRO A 180 3.82 7.95 19.94
CA PRO A 180 4.46 7.10 18.95
C PRO A 180 5.74 6.46 19.51
N TYR A 181 5.87 5.16 19.28
CA TYR A 181 7.07 4.37 19.52
C TYR A 181 7.83 4.21 18.20
N VAL A 182 9.12 4.51 18.21
CA VAL A 182 9.97 4.53 17.01
C VAL A 182 10.85 3.30 16.96
N ASN A 183 10.88 2.63 15.80
CA ASN A 183 11.72 1.48 15.50
C ASN A 183 11.62 0.36 16.56
N ASP A 184 12.69 0.16 17.32
CA ASP A 184 12.83 -0.90 18.31
C ASP A 184 12.48 -0.46 19.74
N GLN A 185 11.87 0.71 19.91
CA GLN A 185 11.37 1.13 21.22
C GLN A 185 10.38 0.10 21.76
N GLN A 186 10.55 -0.26 23.03
CA GLN A 186 9.63 -1.16 23.72
C GLN A 186 8.29 -0.45 23.87
N ILE A 187 7.24 -1.07 23.33
CA ILE A 187 5.87 -0.64 23.57
C ILE A 187 5.50 -1.18 24.95
N GLU A 188 5.16 -0.26 25.85
CA GLU A 188 4.91 -0.50 27.26
C GLU A 188 3.71 0.31 27.76
N GLY A 189 3.19 0.00 28.94
CA GLY A 189 2.09 0.74 29.58
C GLY A 189 0.69 0.23 29.26
N ALA A 190 0.53 -0.79 28.41
CA ALA A 190 -0.76 -1.39 28.10
C ALA A 190 -1.16 -2.46 29.15
N SER A 191 -1.26 -2.10 30.43
CA SER A 191 -1.58 -3.07 31.51
C SER A 191 -2.93 -3.78 31.34
N ALA A 192 -3.94 -3.09 30.79
CA ALA A 192 -5.21 -3.66 30.36
C ALA A 192 -5.22 -4.10 28.88
N GLY A 193 -4.06 -4.09 28.23
CA GLY A 193 -3.89 -4.32 26.81
C GLY A 193 -4.27 -3.12 25.95
N PHE A 194 -4.23 -3.35 24.64
CA PHE A 194 -4.67 -2.43 23.60
C PHE A 194 -5.60 -3.17 22.64
N SER A 195 -6.46 -2.44 21.91
CA SER A 195 -7.44 -3.06 20.99
C SER A 195 -7.16 -2.81 19.51
N SER A 196 -6.23 -1.89 19.19
CA SER A 196 -5.87 -1.55 17.82
C SER A 196 -4.42 -1.07 17.76
N ILE A 197 -3.81 -1.26 16.58
CA ILE A 197 -2.45 -0.85 16.26
C ILE A 197 -2.48 0.01 14.99
N SER A 198 -1.59 1.00 14.92
CA SER A 198 -1.26 1.72 13.68
C SER A 198 0.25 1.91 13.57
N THR A 199 0.84 1.43 12.49
CA THR A 199 2.29 1.46 12.25
C THR A 199 2.60 2.04 10.87
N PHE A 200 3.27 3.19 10.84
CA PHE A 200 3.77 3.81 9.62
C PHE A 200 5.12 3.20 9.23
N LEU A 201 5.31 2.99 7.92
CA LEU A 201 6.59 2.73 7.31
C LEU A 201 7.04 4.00 6.56
N GLU A 202 8.21 4.49 6.90
CA GLU A 202 8.79 5.71 6.35
C GLU A 202 10.20 5.44 5.82
N ASN A 203 10.72 6.39 5.04
CA ASN A 203 12.10 6.42 4.51
C ASN A 203 12.48 5.31 3.50
N ILE A 204 11.61 4.34 3.24
CA ILE A 204 11.82 3.27 2.25
C ILE A 204 10.52 2.97 1.48
N HIS A 205 10.65 2.56 0.20
CA HIS A 205 9.51 2.18 -0.63
C HIS A 205 9.04 0.75 -0.37
N GLY A 206 7.73 0.53 -0.56
CA GLY A 206 7.06 -0.75 -0.35
C GLY A 206 6.01 -0.65 0.75
N ASP A 207 5.59 -1.81 1.26
CA ASP A 207 4.47 -1.93 2.18
C ASP A 207 4.86 -2.66 3.46
N LEU A 208 4.42 -2.13 4.59
CA LEU A 208 4.34 -2.82 5.86
C LEU A 208 2.88 -3.22 6.10
N LEU A 209 2.65 -4.52 6.27
CA LEU A 209 1.36 -5.09 6.59
C LEU A 209 1.37 -5.66 8.00
N TYR A 210 0.32 -5.39 8.77
CA TYR A 210 0.14 -5.93 10.11
C TYR A 210 -1.32 -6.23 10.41
N ARG A 211 -1.54 -7.17 11.33
CA ARG A 211 -2.88 -7.51 11.80
C ARG A 211 -2.84 -8.01 13.23
N VAL A 212 -4.01 -8.01 13.85
CA VAL A 212 -4.21 -8.43 15.25
C VAL A 212 -5.16 -9.62 15.30
N TYR A 213 -5.02 -10.43 16.34
CA TYR A 213 -5.88 -11.55 16.66
C TYR A 213 -6.44 -11.39 18.07
N ASN A 214 -7.69 -11.81 18.23
CA ASN A 214 -8.24 -12.17 19.53
C ASN A 214 -9.15 -13.40 19.37
N SER A 215 -9.32 -14.17 20.44
CA SER A 215 -10.11 -15.40 20.46
C SER A 215 -11.60 -15.21 20.10
N GLN A 216 -12.16 -14.00 20.21
CA GLN A 216 -13.59 -13.74 19.93
C GLN A 216 -13.86 -13.50 18.45
N THR A 217 -12.95 -12.85 17.72
CA THR A 217 -13.15 -12.45 16.33
C THR A 217 -12.18 -13.11 15.36
N GLY A 218 -11.14 -13.78 15.85
CA GLY A 218 -10.05 -14.28 15.04
C GLY A 218 -9.13 -13.15 14.54
N TRP A 219 -8.38 -13.46 13.48
CA TRP A 219 -7.50 -12.49 12.81
C TRP A 219 -8.31 -11.40 12.11
N THR A 220 -7.90 -10.15 12.29
CA THR A 220 -8.39 -9.05 11.44
C THR A 220 -7.88 -9.19 10.00
N GLY A 221 -8.44 -8.39 9.09
CA GLY A 221 -7.76 -8.06 7.85
C GLY A 221 -6.40 -7.42 8.10
N TRP A 222 -5.53 -7.44 7.08
CA TRP A 222 -4.24 -6.74 7.12
C TRP A 222 -4.47 -5.23 7.00
N ALA A 223 -4.03 -4.49 8.01
CA ALA A 223 -3.79 -3.06 7.92
C ALA A 223 -2.43 -2.82 7.24
N MET A 224 -2.29 -1.68 6.57
CA MET A 224 -1.11 -1.32 5.80
C MET A 224 -0.69 0.12 6.09
N ASN A 225 0.62 0.36 6.27
CA ASN A 225 1.24 1.70 6.32
C ASN A 225 0.43 2.78 7.06
N GLY A 226 0.24 2.63 8.37
CA GLY A 226 -0.45 3.62 9.21
C GLY A 226 -1.97 3.50 9.25
N GLN A 227 -2.56 2.50 8.59
CA GLN A 227 -3.95 2.13 8.82
C GLN A 227 -4.16 1.58 10.23
N GLN A 228 -5.34 1.78 10.79
CA GLN A 228 -5.68 1.19 12.09
C GLN A 228 -6.17 -0.24 11.87
N THR A 229 -5.71 -1.19 12.69
CA THR A 229 -6.32 -2.52 12.69
C THR A 229 -7.75 -2.44 13.21
N ALA A 230 -8.64 -3.27 12.67
CA ALA A 230 -10.00 -3.42 13.19
C ALA A 230 -9.99 -3.72 14.70
N GLY A 231 -10.99 -3.20 15.43
CA GLY A 231 -11.03 -3.27 16.91
C GLY A 231 -10.97 -1.91 17.61
N ALA A 232 -10.86 -0.79 16.86
CA ALA A 232 -10.92 0.55 17.44
C ALA A 232 -12.30 0.90 18.04
N SER A 233 -13.38 0.35 17.47
CA SER A 233 -14.76 0.61 17.90
C SER A 233 -15.29 -0.39 18.95
N ASN A 234 -14.60 -1.52 19.16
CA ASN A 234 -14.97 -2.52 20.16
C ASN A 234 -13.71 -2.98 20.91
N PRO A 235 -13.52 -2.59 22.19
CA PRO A 235 -12.25 -2.70 22.92
C PRO A 235 -11.97 -4.13 23.40
N ILE A 236 -11.70 -5.05 22.48
CA ILE A 236 -11.22 -6.39 22.81
C ILE A 236 -9.70 -6.36 22.84
N PRO A 237 -9.05 -6.77 23.96
CA PRO A 237 -7.60 -6.85 24.03
C PRO A 237 -7.02 -7.76 22.95
N VAL A 238 -5.94 -7.31 22.30
CA VAL A 238 -5.20 -8.10 21.32
C VAL A 238 -4.45 -9.24 22.02
N GLU A 239 -4.56 -10.45 21.49
CA GLU A 239 -3.88 -11.67 22.01
C GLU A 239 -2.64 -12.05 21.18
N ALA A 240 -2.69 -11.84 19.86
CA ALA A 240 -1.55 -12.08 18.96
C ALA A 240 -1.45 -11.05 17.84
N ILE A 241 -0.25 -10.91 17.27
CA ILE A 241 0.08 -9.99 16.18
C ILE A 241 0.85 -10.71 15.06
N GLN A 242 0.73 -10.16 13.86
CA GLN A 242 1.59 -10.50 12.72
C GLN A 242 2.03 -9.23 12.01
N TYR A 243 3.28 -9.20 11.55
CA TYR A 243 3.86 -8.15 10.72
C TYR A 243 4.64 -8.75 9.56
N ARG A 244 4.54 -8.14 8.38
CA ARG A 244 5.39 -8.49 7.23
C ARG A 244 5.63 -7.29 6.34
N PHE A 245 6.76 -7.34 5.64
CA PHE A 245 7.06 -6.42 4.56
C PHE A 245 6.64 -6.98 3.20
N ALA A 246 6.32 -6.10 2.25
CA ALA A 246 6.06 -6.41 0.85
C ALA A 246 6.68 -5.35 -0.07
N GLY A 247 7.02 -5.75 -1.30
CA GLY A 247 7.75 -4.91 -2.25
C GLY A 247 9.22 -4.70 -1.86
N ILE A 248 9.79 -3.57 -2.29
CA ILE A 248 11.23 -3.27 -2.15
C ILE A 248 11.73 -3.45 -0.72
N VAL A 249 11.03 -2.92 0.28
CA VAL A 249 11.38 -3.13 1.69
C VAL A 249 11.40 -4.61 2.08
N GLY A 250 10.45 -5.41 1.58
CA GLY A 250 10.39 -6.84 1.83
C GLY A 250 11.45 -7.63 1.08
N ASP A 251 11.95 -7.14 -0.05
CA ASP A 251 13.07 -7.75 -0.78
C ASP A 251 14.40 -7.49 -0.08
N GLN A 252 14.51 -6.38 0.65
CA GLN A 252 15.76 -5.93 1.29
C GLN A 252 15.85 -6.25 2.77
N PHE A 253 14.73 -6.31 3.51
CA PHE A 253 14.70 -6.44 4.96
C PHE A 253 13.77 -7.56 5.44
N ASP A 254 14.12 -8.13 6.59
CA ASP A 254 13.24 -8.98 7.41
C ASP A 254 12.75 -8.18 8.62
N ILE A 255 11.47 -8.34 8.98
CA ILE A 255 10.89 -7.78 10.22
C ILE A 255 10.70 -8.88 11.27
N TYR A 256 11.01 -8.53 12.51
CA TYR A 256 10.91 -9.38 13.69
C TYR A 256 10.10 -8.68 14.78
N TYR A 257 9.36 -9.46 15.58
CA TYR A 257 8.57 -8.92 16.68
C TYR A 257 8.40 -9.91 17.83
N SER A 258 8.49 -9.41 19.06
CA SER A 258 8.32 -10.17 20.30
C SER A 258 7.33 -9.45 21.21
N THR A 259 6.59 -10.20 22.02
CA THR A 259 5.47 -9.70 22.82
C THR A 259 5.68 -10.00 24.31
N ILE A 260 4.99 -9.24 25.15
CA ILE A 260 4.84 -9.45 26.59
C ILE A 260 3.35 -9.70 26.83
N LEU A 261 3.03 -10.84 27.43
CA LEU A 261 1.67 -11.25 27.75
C LEU A 261 1.23 -10.74 29.13
N SER A 262 -0.08 -10.76 29.38
CA SER A 262 -0.72 -10.27 30.60
C SER A 262 -0.29 -10.98 31.89
N ASP A 263 0.31 -12.17 31.80
CA ASP A 263 0.91 -12.89 32.93
C ASP A 263 2.41 -12.56 33.15
N GLY A 264 2.97 -11.69 32.31
CA GLY A 264 4.38 -11.31 32.32
C GLY A 264 5.28 -12.17 31.44
N THR A 265 4.75 -13.17 30.74
CA THR A 265 5.52 -14.00 29.80
C THR A 265 6.04 -13.16 28.64
N GLN A 266 7.35 -13.18 28.41
CA GLN A 266 7.97 -12.64 27.21
C GLN A 266 8.12 -13.75 26.17
N THR A 267 7.60 -13.54 24.96
CA THR A 267 7.70 -14.51 23.86
C THR A 267 9.04 -14.41 23.13
N GLY A 268 9.39 -15.44 22.36
CA GLY A 268 10.41 -15.30 21.33
C GLY A 268 10.00 -14.30 20.23
N TRP A 269 10.89 -14.12 19.26
CA TRP A 269 10.72 -13.26 18.11
C TRP A 269 10.09 -14.03 16.95
N ALA A 270 8.89 -13.64 16.54
CA ALA A 270 8.33 -14.05 15.26
C ALA A 270 8.99 -13.28 14.12
N LYS A 271 9.07 -13.90 12.94
CA LYS A 271 9.61 -13.31 11.72
C LYS A 271 8.56 -13.26 10.62
N ASN A 272 8.49 -12.16 9.87
CA ASN A 272 7.78 -12.05 8.57
C ASN A 272 6.45 -12.84 8.46
N GLY A 273 5.42 -12.41 9.17
CA GLY A 273 4.08 -12.98 9.10
C GLY A 273 3.85 -14.19 10.00
N GLU A 274 4.87 -14.68 10.71
CA GLU A 274 4.69 -15.65 11.80
C GLU A 274 3.91 -15.06 12.97
N SER A 275 3.13 -15.87 13.67
CA SER A 275 2.33 -15.37 14.80
C SER A 275 3.21 -15.09 16.04
N ALA A 276 3.02 -13.95 16.70
CA ALA A 276 3.57 -13.67 18.02
C ALA A 276 2.48 -13.33 19.04
N GLY A 277 2.64 -13.78 20.28
CA GLY A 277 1.66 -13.54 21.36
C GLY A 277 1.09 -14.84 21.91
N SER A 278 -0.22 -14.88 22.10
CA SER A 278 -0.94 -16.08 22.51
C SER A 278 -2.17 -16.34 21.63
N MET A 279 -2.57 -17.60 21.50
CA MET A 279 -3.82 -17.97 20.84
C MET A 279 -4.66 -18.87 21.74
N ASN A 280 -5.89 -18.44 22.02
CA ASN A 280 -6.86 -19.19 22.83
C ASN A 280 -6.34 -19.57 24.23
N LYS A 281 -5.44 -18.75 24.80
CA LYS A 281 -4.93 -18.90 26.17
C LYS A 281 -5.56 -17.93 27.17
N GLY A 282 -6.39 -17.00 26.70
CA GLY A 282 -6.92 -15.92 27.53
C GLY A 282 -5.87 -14.93 28.00
N LEU A 283 -4.69 -14.93 27.36
CA LEU A 283 -3.59 -14.00 27.63
C LEU A 283 -3.56 -12.95 26.52
N TYR A 284 -3.66 -11.69 26.90
CA TYR A 284 -3.56 -10.57 25.97
C TYR A 284 -2.17 -9.93 26.03
N ILE A 285 -1.82 -9.16 25.00
CA ILE A 285 -0.54 -8.47 24.90
C ILE A 285 -0.58 -7.19 25.73
N THR A 286 0.39 -7.02 26.63
CA THR A 286 0.61 -5.80 27.43
C THR A 286 1.78 -4.96 26.94
N GLY A 287 2.57 -5.48 26.01
CA GLY A 287 3.68 -4.77 25.37
C GLY A 287 4.26 -5.59 24.22
N TYR A 288 4.92 -4.94 23.27
CA TYR A 288 5.65 -5.64 22.21
C TYR A 288 6.79 -4.77 21.67
N ARG A 289 7.65 -5.38 20.87
CA ARG A 289 8.81 -4.71 20.26
C ARG A 289 8.95 -5.15 18.82
N LEU A 290 9.32 -4.22 17.95
CA LEU A 290 9.66 -4.48 16.55
C LEU A 290 11.18 -4.42 16.37
N ALA A 291 11.69 -5.11 15.37
CA ALA A 291 13.06 -4.97 14.90
C ALA A 291 13.08 -5.31 13.40
N PHE A 292 14.04 -4.77 12.66
CA PHE A 292 14.23 -5.13 11.26
C PHE A 292 15.72 -5.23 10.95
N PHE A 293 16.06 -6.13 10.02
CA PHE A 293 17.45 -6.37 9.62
C PHE A 293 17.53 -6.55 8.12
N ARG A 294 18.58 -6.02 7.52
CA ARG A 294 18.85 -6.21 6.10
C ARG A 294 19.12 -7.69 5.83
N LYS A 295 18.47 -8.25 4.82
CA LYS A 295 18.66 -9.64 4.40
C LYS A 295 20.11 -9.89 4.00
N GLY A 296 20.60 -11.09 4.31
CA GLY A 296 22.00 -11.47 4.04
C GLY A 296 23.02 -10.87 5.01
N THR A 297 22.58 -10.28 6.13
CA THR A 297 23.45 -9.82 7.22
C THR A 297 23.23 -10.63 8.49
N ASN A 298 24.19 -10.62 9.41
CA ASN A 298 24.14 -11.36 10.68
C ASN A 298 23.30 -10.65 11.76
N GLY A 299 22.57 -9.58 11.42
CA GLY A 299 21.92 -8.73 12.40
C GLY A 299 20.89 -9.44 13.29
N ALA A 300 20.24 -10.49 12.78
CA ALA A 300 19.21 -11.23 13.51
C ALA A 300 19.71 -12.49 14.26
N GLU A 301 21.01 -12.83 14.17
CA GLU A 301 21.55 -14.09 14.73
C GLU A 301 21.40 -14.21 16.25
N ALA A 302 21.28 -13.07 16.96
CA ALA A 302 21.12 -13.03 18.40
C ALA A 302 19.66 -13.14 18.88
N LEU A 303 18.68 -13.17 17.97
CA LEU A 303 17.27 -13.25 18.34
C LEU A 303 16.86 -14.70 18.65
N ASP A 304 16.24 -14.90 19.82
CA ASP A 304 15.56 -16.16 20.13
C ASP A 304 14.22 -16.19 19.38
N THR A 305 14.16 -17.00 18.33
CA THR A 305 12.95 -17.20 17.51
C THR A 305 12.10 -18.38 17.99
N THR A 306 12.49 -19.03 19.09
CA THR A 306 11.72 -20.13 19.66
C THR A 306 10.55 -19.58 20.49
N ASN A 307 9.42 -20.28 20.49
CA ASN A 307 8.25 -19.93 21.32
C ASN A 307 7.76 -18.47 21.12
N ALA A 308 7.76 -17.99 19.88
CA ALA A 308 7.18 -16.69 19.53
C ALA A 308 5.66 -16.63 19.78
N LEU A 309 4.98 -17.78 19.68
CA LEU A 309 3.57 -17.94 19.98
C LEU A 309 3.35 -18.93 21.12
N VAL A 310 2.52 -18.56 22.10
CA VAL A 310 2.00 -19.45 23.15
C VAL A 310 0.65 -19.99 22.70
N SER A 311 0.64 -21.26 22.29
CA SER A 311 -0.53 -21.93 21.71
C SER A 311 -0.44 -23.46 21.91
N ASP A 312 -1.52 -24.20 21.65
CA ASP A 312 -1.49 -25.68 21.74
C ASP A 312 -0.79 -26.31 20.54
N HIS A 313 -0.88 -25.65 19.39
CA HIS A 313 -0.24 -26.05 18.14
C HIS A 313 0.48 -24.86 17.51
N SER A 314 1.49 -25.12 16.68
CA SER A 314 2.11 -24.07 15.87
C SER A 314 1.08 -23.52 14.89
N ASP A 315 0.92 -22.19 14.83
CA ASP A 315 -0.01 -21.52 13.91
C ASP A 315 0.66 -21.22 12.57
N GLY A 316 -0.05 -21.44 11.47
CA GLY A 316 0.37 -21.07 10.12
C GLY A 316 0.50 -22.25 9.15
N ILE A 317 1.07 -21.98 7.99
CA ILE A 317 1.24 -22.95 6.90
C ILE A 317 2.38 -23.91 7.23
N GLN A 318 2.10 -25.21 7.18
CA GLN A 318 3.03 -26.30 7.48
C GLN A 318 2.94 -27.42 6.45
N ILE A 319 4.00 -28.23 6.33
CA ILE A 319 3.98 -29.46 5.53
C ILE A 319 3.75 -30.64 6.48
N VAL A 320 2.59 -31.29 6.34
CA VAL A 320 2.21 -32.48 7.11
C VAL A 320 2.11 -33.66 6.14
N ASP A 321 2.90 -34.71 6.37
CA ASP A 321 2.98 -35.89 5.50
C ASP A 321 3.22 -35.57 4.02
N GLY A 322 4.04 -34.55 3.76
CA GLY A 322 4.37 -34.10 2.40
C GLY A 322 3.31 -33.22 1.74
N ALA A 323 2.25 -32.83 2.46
CA ALA A 323 1.17 -32.00 1.94
C ALA A 323 1.02 -30.70 2.74
N MET A 324 0.80 -29.59 2.04
CA MET A 324 0.57 -28.29 2.66
C MET A 324 -0.73 -28.27 3.45
N ARG A 325 -0.67 -27.79 4.69
CA ARG A 325 -1.80 -27.58 5.58
C ARG A 325 -1.67 -26.25 6.30
N TYR A 326 -2.79 -25.64 6.65
CA TYR A 326 -2.81 -24.59 7.67
C TYR A 326 -3.15 -25.23 9.01
N ILE A 327 -2.26 -25.12 10.00
CA ILE A 327 -2.54 -25.53 11.37
C ILE A 327 -2.89 -24.27 12.14
N HIS A 328 -4.07 -24.25 12.77
CA HIS A 328 -4.43 -23.14 13.63
C HIS A 328 -3.82 -23.33 15.02
N GLY A 329 -3.47 -22.24 15.71
CA GLY A 329 -2.83 -22.30 17.02
C GLY A 329 -3.60 -23.08 18.09
N ASP A 330 -4.92 -23.19 17.94
CA ASP A 330 -5.80 -23.95 18.83
C ASP A 330 -6.08 -25.40 18.38
N GLY A 331 -5.47 -25.83 17.27
CA GLY A 331 -5.64 -27.17 16.70
C GLY A 331 -6.94 -27.39 15.93
N SER A 332 -7.80 -26.39 15.82
CA SER A 332 -9.02 -26.48 15.01
C SER A 332 -8.71 -26.43 13.51
N ASN A 333 -9.66 -26.91 12.71
CA ASN A 333 -9.57 -26.80 11.25
C ASN A 333 -9.71 -25.33 10.83
N TYR A 334 -8.84 -24.89 9.92
CA TYR A 334 -8.80 -23.51 9.46
C TYR A 334 -9.47 -23.34 8.09
N THR A 335 -10.36 -22.36 7.97
CA THR A 335 -10.89 -21.90 6.68
C THR A 335 -10.64 -20.41 6.56
N GLY A 336 -9.87 -20.00 5.54
CA GLY A 336 -9.50 -18.60 5.36
C GLY A 336 -8.22 -18.40 4.57
N TRP A 337 -7.78 -17.14 4.51
CA TRP A 337 -6.58 -16.74 3.79
C TRP A 337 -5.31 -16.99 4.61
N GLY A 338 -4.32 -17.64 4.00
CA GLY A 338 -3.00 -17.87 4.59
C GLY A 338 -1.88 -17.34 3.69
N TRP A 339 -0.74 -17.03 4.29
CA TRP A 339 0.43 -16.47 3.62
C TRP A 339 1.69 -17.27 3.95
N GLN A 340 2.53 -17.47 2.93
CA GLN A 340 3.90 -17.93 3.08
C GLN A 340 4.80 -16.97 2.30
N GLY A 341 5.48 -16.07 3.02
CA GLY A 341 6.13 -14.93 2.38
C GLY A 341 5.12 -14.02 1.68
N SER A 342 5.32 -13.75 0.39
CA SER A 342 4.38 -13.02 -0.47
C SER A 342 3.31 -13.90 -1.12
N ASP A 343 3.42 -15.23 -0.99
CA ASP A 343 2.50 -16.17 -1.63
C ASP A 343 1.25 -16.34 -0.78
N ARG A 344 0.09 -16.19 -1.42
CA ARG A 344 -1.23 -16.22 -0.78
C ARG A 344 -1.99 -17.48 -1.19
N TYR A 345 -2.65 -18.08 -0.21
CA TYR A 345 -3.43 -19.31 -0.33
C TYR A 345 -4.80 -19.11 0.30
N TYR A 346 -5.77 -19.90 -0.13
CA TYR A 346 -7.04 -20.03 0.59
C TYR A 346 -7.19 -21.48 1.06
N PHE A 347 -7.40 -21.64 2.35
CA PHE A 347 -7.58 -22.95 2.97
C PHE A 347 -9.06 -23.18 3.23
N LYS A 348 -9.50 -24.41 3.00
CA LYS A 348 -10.79 -24.92 3.42
C LYS A 348 -10.56 -26.19 4.21
N ASP A 349 -11.00 -26.21 5.46
CA ASP A 349 -10.73 -27.30 6.40
C ASP A 349 -9.24 -27.68 6.46
N SER A 350 -8.39 -26.66 6.58
CA SER A 350 -6.92 -26.75 6.64
C SER A 350 -6.22 -27.23 5.36
N VAL A 351 -6.94 -27.45 4.26
CA VAL A 351 -6.37 -27.88 2.97
C VAL A 351 -6.41 -26.71 1.96
N PRO A 352 -5.32 -26.40 1.23
CA PRO A 352 -5.35 -25.35 0.23
C PRO A 352 -6.26 -25.75 -0.94
N VAL A 353 -7.07 -24.82 -1.41
CA VAL A 353 -7.92 -25.01 -2.59
C VAL A 353 -7.12 -24.81 -3.87
N THR A 354 -7.59 -25.40 -4.97
CA THR A 354 -6.98 -25.27 -6.32
C THR A 354 -8.06 -24.95 -7.36
N GLY A 355 -7.66 -24.47 -8.53
CA GLY A 355 -8.55 -24.11 -9.63
C GLY A 355 -9.42 -22.88 -9.34
N TRP A 356 -10.54 -22.76 -10.06
CA TRP A 356 -11.50 -21.68 -9.89
C TRP A 356 -12.33 -21.85 -8.62
N GLN A 357 -12.33 -20.85 -7.74
CA GLN A 357 -13.05 -20.86 -6.47
C GLN A 357 -13.85 -19.58 -6.29
N TYR A 358 -15.08 -19.71 -5.77
CA TYR A 358 -15.91 -18.57 -5.39
C TYR A 358 -15.71 -18.28 -3.90
N ILE A 359 -15.16 -17.11 -3.59
CA ILE A 359 -14.82 -16.69 -2.23
C ILE A 359 -15.30 -15.25 -2.08
N ASP A 360 -16.15 -15.01 -1.08
CA ASP A 360 -16.66 -13.67 -0.72
C ASP A 360 -17.24 -12.88 -1.91
N GLY A 361 -17.97 -13.57 -2.79
CA GLY A 361 -18.63 -12.99 -3.96
C GLY A 361 -17.73 -12.75 -5.17
N LEU A 362 -16.45 -13.11 -5.09
CA LEU A 362 -15.48 -13.04 -6.19
C LEU A 362 -15.04 -14.44 -6.63
N LYS A 363 -14.52 -14.54 -7.86
CA LYS A 363 -14.05 -15.79 -8.44
C LYS A 363 -12.54 -15.74 -8.66
N TYR A 364 -11.81 -16.45 -7.82
CA TYR A 364 -10.34 -16.52 -7.83
C TYR A 364 -9.83 -17.79 -8.50
N TYR A 365 -8.62 -17.73 -9.05
CA TYR A 365 -7.93 -18.90 -9.57
C TYR A 365 -6.72 -19.25 -8.70
N PHE A 366 -6.65 -20.50 -8.27
CA PHE A 366 -5.52 -21.06 -7.52
C PHE A 366 -4.80 -22.10 -8.38
N GLN A 367 -3.47 -22.06 -8.39
CA GLN A 367 -2.62 -22.97 -9.13
C GLN A 367 -2.68 -24.40 -8.54
N GLU A 368 -2.02 -25.37 -9.19
CA GLU A 368 -2.03 -26.77 -8.74
C GLU A 368 -1.37 -26.96 -7.35
N ASP A 369 -0.44 -26.09 -7.00
CA ASP A 369 0.20 -26.03 -5.66
C ASP A 369 -0.64 -25.26 -4.62
N GLY A 370 -1.82 -24.74 -5.01
CA GLY A 370 -2.73 -23.98 -4.17
C GLY A 370 -2.44 -22.47 -4.10
N LYS A 371 -1.39 -21.98 -4.76
CA LYS A 371 -1.04 -20.56 -4.76
C LYS A 371 -2.04 -19.74 -5.56
N LEU A 372 -2.50 -18.62 -5.01
CA LEU A 372 -3.35 -17.67 -5.71
C LEU A 372 -2.60 -17.09 -6.92
N LEU A 373 -3.22 -17.17 -8.10
CA LEU A 373 -2.73 -16.48 -9.29
C LEU A 373 -3.31 -15.06 -9.33
N THR A 374 -2.43 -14.06 -9.24
CA THR A 374 -2.81 -12.62 -9.21
C THR A 374 -2.78 -11.95 -10.58
N ASP A 375 -2.34 -12.67 -11.60
CA ASP A 375 -2.45 -12.31 -13.02
C ASP A 375 -3.02 -13.52 -13.78
N VAL A 376 -4.33 -13.51 -14.01
CA VAL A 376 -5.05 -14.65 -14.61
C VAL A 376 -5.18 -14.56 -16.13
N GLU A 377 -4.52 -13.62 -16.80
CA GLU A 377 -4.59 -13.49 -18.27
C GLU A 377 -4.23 -14.79 -18.99
N SER A 378 -3.27 -15.54 -18.46
CA SER A 378 -2.84 -16.84 -19.01
C SER A 378 -3.92 -17.93 -18.96
N VAL A 379 -4.90 -17.79 -18.06
CA VAL A 379 -5.98 -18.77 -17.85
C VAL A 379 -7.29 -18.29 -18.47
N LEU A 380 -7.55 -16.98 -18.47
CA LEU A 380 -8.79 -16.37 -18.95
C LEU A 380 -8.72 -15.94 -20.43
N GLY A 381 -7.53 -15.60 -20.93
CA GLY A 381 -7.35 -14.81 -22.15
C GLY A 381 -7.40 -13.30 -21.86
N SER A 382 -7.07 -12.48 -22.87
CA SER A 382 -6.92 -11.01 -22.73
C SER A 382 -8.00 -10.17 -23.43
N ASP A 383 -9.09 -10.79 -23.90
CA ASP A 383 -10.03 -10.15 -24.85
C ASP A 383 -11.13 -9.24 -24.24
N GLY A 384 -11.23 -9.16 -22.90
CA GLY A 384 -12.28 -8.37 -22.24
C GLY A 384 -13.71 -8.85 -22.56
N PRO A 385 -14.76 -8.02 -22.35
CA PRO A 385 -14.71 -6.66 -21.85
C PRO A 385 -14.31 -6.60 -20.37
N TYR A 386 -13.69 -5.49 -19.95
CA TYR A 386 -13.24 -5.28 -18.58
C TYR A 386 -14.00 -4.15 -17.87
N LEU A 387 -14.05 -4.25 -16.54
CA LEU A 387 -14.40 -3.17 -15.60
C LEU A 387 -13.13 -2.79 -14.84
N LEU A 388 -12.81 -1.50 -14.80
CA LEU A 388 -11.73 -0.99 -13.96
C LEU A 388 -12.31 -0.47 -12.64
N LYS A 389 -11.73 -0.85 -11.51
CA LYS A 389 -12.07 -0.28 -10.20
C LYS A 389 -10.84 0.35 -9.58
N VAL A 390 -10.89 1.65 -9.31
CA VAL A 390 -9.80 2.46 -8.75
C VAL A 390 -10.12 2.78 -7.30
N ASN A 391 -9.37 2.17 -6.37
CA ASN A 391 -9.38 2.56 -4.97
C ASN A 391 -8.42 3.73 -4.76
N LYS A 392 -8.95 4.93 -4.54
CA LYS A 392 -8.12 6.13 -4.35
C LYS A 392 -7.40 6.12 -3.00
N GLU A 393 -8.06 5.62 -1.96
CA GLU A 393 -7.53 5.60 -0.60
C GLU A 393 -6.28 4.72 -0.52
N MET A 394 -6.32 3.57 -1.20
CA MET A 394 -5.22 2.60 -1.21
C MET A 394 -4.36 2.66 -2.46
N ASN A 395 -4.57 3.63 -3.35
CA ASN A 395 -3.72 3.79 -4.53
C ASN A 395 -3.63 2.51 -5.38
N CYS A 396 -4.75 1.80 -5.55
CA CYS A 396 -4.80 0.49 -6.21
C CYS A 396 -5.91 0.46 -7.27
N LEU A 397 -5.56 0.09 -8.51
CA LEU A 397 -6.52 -0.19 -9.57
C LEU A 397 -6.61 -1.69 -9.79
N THR A 398 -7.80 -2.26 -9.76
CA THR A 398 -8.03 -3.67 -10.10
C THR A 398 -8.88 -3.78 -11.36
N VAL A 399 -8.43 -4.64 -12.27
CA VAL A 399 -9.13 -5.01 -13.50
C VAL A 399 -10.04 -6.19 -13.20
N TYR A 400 -11.30 -6.12 -13.61
CA TYR A 400 -12.27 -7.21 -13.47
C TYR A 400 -12.80 -7.67 -14.82
N ALA A 401 -12.93 -8.98 -14.98
CA ALA A 401 -13.61 -9.62 -16.10
C ALA A 401 -14.97 -10.19 -15.70
N GLN A 402 -15.81 -10.42 -16.70
CA GLN A 402 -17.14 -11.01 -16.51
C GLN A 402 -17.06 -12.52 -16.24
N ASP A 403 -17.89 -13.00 -15.32
CA ASP A 403 -18.18 -14.41 -15.12
C ASP A 403 -19.58 -14.74 -15.63
N GLY A 404 -19.76 -14.72 -16.96
CA GLY A 404 -21.06 -14.94 -17.60
C GLY A 404 -22.14 -14.00 -17.04
N GLY A 405 -23.25 -14.56 -16.56
CA GLY A 405 -24.37 -13.80 -15.98
C GLY A 405 -24.10 -13.22 -14.59
N ASN A 406 -23.00 -13.58 -13.93
CA ASN A 406 -22.67 -13.13 -12.57
C ASN A 406 -22.02 -11.73 -12.55
N GLY A 407 -21.79 -11.13 -13.71
CA GLY A 407 -21.17 -9.80 -13.83
C GLY A 407 -19.66 -9.83 -13.60
N TYR A 408 -19.10 -8.66 -13.28
CA TYR A 408 -17.65 -8.43 -13.17
C TYR A 408 -17.08 -8.88 -11.83
N ILE A 409 -16.98 -10.19 -11.61
CA ILE A 409 -16.54 -10.79 -10.33
C ILE A 409 -15.21 -11.55 -10.42
N ILE A 410 -14.56 -11.60 -11.59
CA ILE A 410 -13.23 -12.20 -11.76
C ILE A 410 -12.19 -11.09 -11.65
N PRO A 411 -11.46 -10.93 -10.54
CA PRO A 411 -10.30 -10.05 -10.51
C PRO A 411 -9.20 -10.62 -11.41
N VAL A 412 -8.78 -9.83 -12.40
CA VAL A 412 -7.83 -10.26 -13.42
C VAL A 412 -6.40 -9.98 -12.99
N LYS A 413 -6.16 -8.72 -12.58
CA LYS A 413 -4.90 -8.21 -12.04
C LYS A 413 -5.10 -6.86 -11.37
N SER A 414 -4.10 -6.42 -10.63
CA SER A 414 -4.05 -5.09 -10.03
C SER A 414 -2.82 -4.31 -10.48
N PHE A 415 -2.97 -2.99 -10.55
CA PHE A 415 -1.92 -2.03 -10.84
C PHE A 415 -1.75 -1.06 -9.67
N LEU A 416 -0.50 -0.73 -9.38
CA LEU A 416 -0.19 0.37 -8.47
C LEU A 416 -0.56 1.69 -9.16
N THR A 417 -1.21 2.57 -8.42
CA THR A 417 -1.59 3.89 -8.93
C THR A 417 -1.16 4.99 -7.97
N SER A 418 -0.89 6.18 -8.47
CA SER A 418 -0.95 7.40 -7.65
C SER A 418 -2.17 8.18 -8.07
N VAL A 419 -3.11 8.36 -7.14
CA VAL A 419 -4.38 9.05 -7.42
C VAL A 419 -4.41 10.39 -6.71
N GLY A 420 -4.86 11.42 -7.42
CA GLY A 420 -4.98 12.77 -6.88
C GLY A 420 -6.31 13.02 -6.19
N ASP A 421 -6.33 13.98 -5.27
CA ASP A 421 -7.51 14.30 -4.48
C ASP A 421 -8.70 14.71 -5.35
N ASP A 422 -8.42 15.43 -6.44
CA ASP A 422 -9.43 15.89 -7.42
C ASP A 422 -10.02 14.78 -8.30
N THR A 423 -9.51 13.54 -8.27
CA THR A 423 -10.15 12.42 -8.99
C THR A 423 -11.55 12.18 -8.41
N PRO A 424 -12.65 12.32 -9.17
CA PRO A 424 -13.98 12.19 -8.63
C PRO A 424 -14.33 10.73 -8.30
N ILE A 425 -15.03 10.51 -7.18
CA ILE A 425 -15.66 9.23 -6.85
C ILE A 425 -16.90 9.04 -7.72
N GLY A 426 -17.10 7.85 -8.26
CA GLY A 426 -18.26 7.54 -9.10
C GLY A 426 -17.98 6.50 -10.17
N THR A 427 -18.93 6.32 -11.07
CA THR A 427 -18.83 5.42 -12.22
C THR A 427 -18.81 6.23 -13.51
N PHE A 428 -17.81 5.98 -14.34
CA PHE A 428 -17.51 6.72 -15.56
C PHE A 428 -17.37 5.78 -16.76
N LYS A 429 -17.33 6.40 -17.95
CA LYS A 429 -17.17 5.75 -19.24
C LYS A 429 -16.05 6.45 -19.99
N THR A 430 -15.02 5.71 -20.39
CA THR A 430 -13.82 6.27 -21.01
C THR A 430 -14.12 6.78 -22.43
N PRO A 431 -14.12 8.09 -22.73
CA PRO A 431 -14.55 8.58 -24.04
C PRO A 431 -13.40 8.64 -25.07
N GLU A 432 -12.14 8.72 -24.61
CA GLU A 432 -11.01 9.13 -25.42
C GLU A 432 -9.71 8.47 -24.96
N LYS A 433 -8.75 8.34 -25.89
CA LYS A 433 -7.41 7.79 -25.66
C LYS A 433 -6.35 8.58 -26.40
N TYR A 434 -5.14 8.63 -25.84
CA TYR A 434 -4.00 9.37 -26.38
C TYR A 434 -2.71 8.55 -26.23
N ARG A 435 -1.99 8.32 -27.33
CA ARG A 435 -0.66 7.69 -27.26
C ARG A 435 0.33 8.56 -26.48
N TRP A 436 0.30 9.87 -26.73
CA TRP A 436 1.02 10.91 -26.00
C TRP A 436 0.05 12.05 -25.70
N ARG A 437 0.15 12.64 -24.50
CA ARG A 437 -0.67 13.77 -24.08
C ARG A 437 0.21 14.81 -23.40
N LEU A 438 0.20 16.02 -23.96
CA LEU A 438 0.75 17.21 -23.32
C LEU A 438 -0.08 17.55 -22.07
N MET A 439 0.62 17.70 -20.95
CA MET A 439 0.11 18.11 -19.65
C MET A 439 0.54 19.57 -19.37
N ILE A 440 0.21 20.10 -18.20
CA ILE A 440 0.67 21.43 -17.77
C ILE A 440 2.20 21.47 -17.61
N HIS A 441 2.79 22.66 -17.77
CA HIS A 441 4.23 22.91 -17.66
C HIS A 441 5.08 22.18 -18.72
N ASP A 442 4.53 22.00 -19.92
CA ASP A 442 5.23 21.43 -21.07
C ASP A 442 5.74 19.98 -20.87
N VAL A 443 5.17 19.25 -19.90
CA VAL A 443 5.46 17.82 -19.67
C VAL A 443 4.46 16.91 -20.39
N TYR A 444 4.82 15.66 -20.56
CA TYR A 444 4.06 14.67 -21.33
C TYR A 444 3.73 13.44 -20.49
N THR A 445 2.64 12.79 -20.87
CA THR A 445 2.30 11.44 -20.42
C THR A 445 2.01 10.58 -21.64
N GLN A 446 2.17 9.27 -21.53
CA GLN A 446 1.80 8.32 -22.56
C GLN A 446 0.69 7.38 -22.10
N TYR A 447 0.06 6.74 -23.08
CA TYR A 447 -0.99 5.74 -22.87
C TYR A 447 -2.16 6.27 -22.04
N ALA A 448 -2.52 7.53 -22.29
CA ALA A 448 -3.55 8.19 -21.51
C ALA A 448 -4.95 7.78 -21.99
N THR A 449 -5.83 7.48 -21.05
CA THR A 449 -7.25 7.19 -21.27
C THR A 449 -8.08 8.15 -20.42
N ARG A 450 -8.99 8.90 -21.03
CA ARG A 450 -9.83 9.86 -20.28
C ARG A 450 -10.82 9.11 -19.39
N LEU A 451 -10.97 9.53 -18.14
CA LEU A 451 -11.83 8.87 -17.16
C LEU A 451 -13.31 8.98 -17.56
N GLY A 452 -13.76 10.18 -17.94
CA GLY A 452 -15.15 10.46 -18.31
C GLY A 452 -15.29 11.66 -19.24
N ALA A 453 -16.42 11.73 -19.95
CA ALA A 453 -16.73 12.83 -20.85
C ALA A 453 -16.70 14.19 -20.13
N GLY A 454 -15.96 15.15 -20.67
CA GLY A 454 -15.81 16.49 -20.08
C GLY A 454 -14.99 16.56 -18.80
N LEU A 455 -14.40 15.45 -18.33
CA LEU A 455 -13.52 15.45 -17.16
C LEU A 455 -12.07 15.66 -17.58
N PRO A 456 -11.29 16.49 -16.87
CA PRO A 456 -9.85 16.66 -17.11
C PRO A 456 -9.01 15.47 -16.60
N ILE A 457 -9.64 14.47 -15.99
CA ILE A 457 -8.98 13.35 -15.33
C ILE A 457 -8.63 12.25 -16.34
N LEU A 458 -7.38 11.81 -16.30
CA LEU A 458 -6.82 10.77 -17.16
C LEU A 458 -6.32 9.59 -16.29
N LEU A 459 -6.46 8.37 -16.79
CA LEU A 459 -5.60 7.24 -16.42
C LEU A 459 -4.40 7.28 -17.35
N HIS A 460 -3.18 7.45 -16.86
CA HIS A 460 -2.00 7.68 -17.71
C HIS A 460 -0.70 7.19 -17.07
N SER A 461 0.37 7.09 -17.86
CA SER A 461 1.72 6.73 -17.38
C SER A 461 2.30 7.75 -16.39
N ILE A 462 3.46 7.47 -15.83
CA ILE A 462 4.34 8.46 -15.21
C ILE A 462 4.71 9.60 -16.17
N ILE A 463 5.44 10.61 -15.67
CA ILE A 463 5.69 11.88 -16.37
C ILE A 463 6.97 11.83 -17.20
N TYR A 464 6.95 12.55 -18.32
CA TYR A 464 8.05 12.68 -19.29
C TYR A 464 8.32 14.14 -19.63
N ASP A 465 9.58 14.53 -19.87
CA ASP A 465 9.93 15.87 -20.39
C ASP A 465 9.49 16.08 -21.85
N ALA A 466 9.37 15.00 -22.62
CA ALA A 466 9.06 15.04 -24.04
C ALA A 466 8.20 13.83 -24.43
N PRO A 467 7.56 13.82 -25.63
CA PRO A 467 6.89 12.63 -26.14
C PRO A 467 7.91 11.57 -26.63
N ASN A 468 8.76 11.11 -25.70
CA ASN A 468 9.88 10.21 -25.90
C ASN A 468 10.02 9.27 -24.68
N SER A 469 10.03 7.96 -24.90
CA SER A 469 10.17 6.93 -23.85
C SER A 469 11.47 7.04 -23.02
N TYR A 470 12.49 7.77 -23.51
CA TYR A 470 13.76 8.01 -22.82
C TYR A 470 13.85 9.42 -22.20
N SER A 471 12.72 9.98 -21.77
CA SER A 471 12.65 11.28 -21.08
C SER A 471 11.84 11.23 -19.77
N VAL A 472 11.78 10.07 -19.11
CA VAL A 472 11.08 9.86 -17.83
C VAL A 472 11.62 10.74 -16.73
N TRP A 473 10.71 11.21 -15.87
CA TRP A 473 11.04 11.72 -14.55
C TRP A 473 11.07 10.56 -13.55
N ALA A 474 12.28 10.08 -13.23
CA ALA A 474 12.48 8.92 -12.35
C ALA A 474 11.76 9.03 -11.00
N SER A 475 11.66 10.23 -10.44
CA SER A 475 10.92 10.51 -9.21
C SER A 475 9.47 10.06 -9.29
N THR A 476 8.80 10.32 -10.41
CA THR A 476 7.38 9.98 -10.60
C THR A 476 7.14 8.48 -10.75
N TYR A 477 8.18 7.70 -11.07
CA TYR A 477 8.18 6.24 -11.00
C TYR A 477 8.46 5.76 -9.58
N ASN A 478 9.53 6.24 -8.95
CA ASN A 478 9.96 5.81 -7.61
C ASN A 478 8.91 6.10 -6.54
N ASN A 479 8.17 7.20 -6.66
CA ASN A 479 7.15 7.62 -5.70
C ASN A 479 5.73 7.12 -6.05
N MET A 480 5.58 6.18 -6.97
CA MET A 480 4.28 5.56 -7.27
C MET A 480 3.62 5.00 -6.01
N GLY A 481 2.35 5.32 -5.80
CA GLY A 481 1.57 4.90 -4.62
C GLY A 481 1.88 5.66 -3.32
N ILE A 482 2.83 6.58 -3.34
CA ILE A 482 3.25 7.44 -2.22
C ILE A 482 2.95 8.89 -2.53
N ALA A 483 3.51 9.41 -3.63
CA ALA A 483 3.22 10.75 -4.10
C ALA A 483 1.75 10.84 -4.50
N ARG A 484 1.09 11.89 -4.01
CA ARG A 484 -0.20 12.31 -4.53
C ARG A 484 0.02 12.73 -5.97
N SER A 485 -0.82 12.20 -6.85
CA SER A 485 -0.83 12.75 -8.19
C SER A 485 -1.50 14.11 -8.10
N ALA A 486 -1.13 14.97 -9.02
CA ALA A 486 -1.72 16.27 -9.19
C ALA A 486 -3.17 16.19 -9.75
N GLY A 487 -3.97 15.17 -9.42
CA GLY A 487 -5.38 15.06 -9.79
C GLY A 487 -5.73 13.83 -10.65
N CYS A 488 -4.82 13.33 -11.49
CA CYS A 488 -5.07 12.19 -12.38
C CYS A 488 -4.87 10.80 -11.71
N ILE A 489 -5.06 9.72 -12.45
CA ILE A 489 -4.73 8.35 -12.01
C ILE A 489 -3.44 7.96 -12.73
N ARG A 490 -2.30 8.15 -12.08
CA ARG A 490 -0.96 7.85 -12.62
C ARG A 490 -0.65 6.37 -12.43
N LEU A 491 -0.04 5.73 -13.43
CA LEU A 491 0.43 4.35 -13.44
C LEU A 491 1.87 4.29 -13.98
N VAL A 492 2.59 3.20 -13.74
CA VAL A 492 3.79 2.90 -14.53
C VAL A 492 3.41 2.64 -16.00
N SER A 493 4.35 2.83 -16.92
CA SER A 493 4.05 2.88 -18.35
C SER A 493 3.57 1.55 -18.91
N GLY A 494 4.08 0.43 -18.40
CA GLY A 494 3.61 -0.91 -18.77
C GLY A 494 2.13 -1.10 -18.43
N ASP A 495 1.72 -0.70 -17.24
CA ASP A 495 0.34 -0.83 -16.76
C ASP A 495 -0.61 0.14 -17.48
N ALA A 496 -0.18 1.40 -17.69
CA ALA A 496 -0.92 2.37 -18.49
C ALA A 496 -1.14 1.86 -19.92
N LYS A 497 -0.10 1.28 -20.54
CA LYS A 497 -0.19 0.67 -21.87
C LYS A 497 -1.14 -0.52 -21.87
N TRP A 498 -1.09 -1.36 -20.84
CA TRP A 498 -2.01 -2.50 -20.74
C TRP A 498 -3.47 -2.02 -20.79
N ILE A 499 -3.82 -0.99 -20.03
CA ILE A 499 -5.16 -0.37 -20.09
C ILE A 499 -5.43 0.19 -21.48
N TYR A 500 -4.47 0.91 -22.06
CA TYR A 500 -4.59 1.52 -23.38
C TYR A 500 -4.86 0.49 -24.49
N ASP A 501 -4.28 -0.71 -24.40
CA ASP A 501 -4.45 -1.75 -25.42
C ASP A 501 -5.71 -2.60 -25.19
N HIS A 502 -6.02 -2.95 -23.94
CA HIS A 502 -7.03 -3.98 -23.63
C HIS A 502 -8.40 -3.42 -23.23
N CYS A 503 -8.52 -2.14 -22.88
CA CYS A 503 -9.77 -1.53 -22.42
C CYS A 503 -10.32 -0.56 -23.47
N PRO A 504 -11.26 -0.93 -24.37
CA PRO A 504 -11.74 -0.04 -25.43
C PRO A 504 -12.39 1.25 -24.91
N ILE A 505 -12.58 2.24 -25.81
CA ILE A 505 -13.41 3.42 -25.52
C ILE A 505 -14.81 2.93 -25.10
N GLY A 506 -15.35 3.49 -24.01
CA GLY A 506 -16.60 3.06 -23.38
C GLY A 506 -16.41 2.05 -22.25
N THR A 507 -15.18 1.65 -21.93
CA THR A 507 -14.87 0.86 -20.72
C THR A 507 -15.41 1.58 -19.48
N THR A 508 -16.06 0.81 -18.60
CA THR A 508 -16.53 1.31 -17.32
C THR A 508 -15.36 1.44 -16.35
N VAL A 509 -15.27 2.58 -15.67
CA VAL A 509 -14.33 2.80 -14.56
C VAL A 509 -15.10 3.23 -13.33
N THR A 510 -14.93 2.53 -12.22
CA THR A 510 -15.50 2.91 -10.93
C THR A 510 -14.39 3.39 -10.01
N VAL A 511 -14.47 4.63 -9.55
CA VAL A 511 -13.55 5.22 -8.58
C VAL A 511 -14.24 5.26 -7.21
N TYR A 512 -13.55 4.80 -6.18
CA TYR A 512 -14.08 4.65 -4.82
C TYR A 512 -12.98 4.78 -3.75
N ASN A 513 -13.39 4.89 -2.49
CA ASN A 513 -12.51 4.79 -1.32
C ASN A 513 -12.83 3.51 -0.55
N SER A 514 -11.81 2.88 -0.01
CA SER A 514 -11.89 1.66 0.79
C SER A 514 -10.56 1.45 1.48
N GLU A 515 -10.58 1.12 2.77
CA GLU A 515 -9.38 0.71 3.51
C GLU A 515 -8.79 -0.63 3.02
N ILE A 516 -9.59 -1.45 2.31
CA ILE A 516 -9.12 -2.67 1.68
C ILE A 516 -8.65 -2.34 0.25
N ALA A 517 -7.37 -2.57 -0.04
CA ALA A 517 -6.75 -2.24 -1.32
C ALA A 517 -7.48 -2.84 -2.53
N GLY A 518 -7.95 -4.07 -2.38
CA GLY A 518 -8.67 -4.81 -3.40
C GLY A 518 -8.71 -6.31 -3.08
N PRO A 519 -9.07 -7.14 -4.07
CA PRO A 519 -9.09 -8.59 -3.92
C PRO A 519 -7.69 -9.19 -3.84
N PHE A 520 -6.72 -8.51 -4.46
CA PHE A 520 -5.29 -8.79 -4.32
C PHE A 520 -4.66 -7.78 -3.36
N GLU A 521 -3.45 -8.09 -2.91
CA GLU A 521 -2.61 -7.10 -2.24
C GLU A 521 -2.31 -5.93 -3.17
N ARG A 522 -2.06 -4.78 -2.57
CA ARG A 522 -1.62 -3.61 -3.31
C ARG A 522 -0.28 -3.93 -4.00
N PRO A 523 -0.17 -3.74 -5.32
CA PRO A 523 1.12 -3.91 -5.99
C PRO A 523 2.12 -2.84 -5.54
N THR A 524 3.41 -3.14 -5.61
CA THR A 524 4.49 -2.16 -5.40
C THR A 524 5.28 -1.98 -6.70
N ILE A 525 6.09 -0.93 -6.80
CA ILE A 525 7.17 -0.91 -7.80
C ILE A 525 8.12 -2.08 -7.54
N LYS A 526 8.72 -2.62 -8.61
CA LYS A 526 9.60 -3.80 -8.53
C LYS A 526 10.99 -3.47 -8.00
N GLU A 527 11.49 -2.31 -8.39
CA GLU A 527 12.79 -1.79 -8.00
C GLU A 527 12.75 -0.27 -8.09
N GLU A 528 13.56 0.41 -7.28
CA GLU A 528 13.80 1.85 -7.38
C GLU A 528 14.84 2.09 -8.48
N ILE A 529 14.67 3.14 -9.27
CA ILE A 529 15.58 3.51 -10.36
C ILE A 529 16.41 4.75 -9.98
N PRO A 530 17.63 4.91 -10.51
CA PRO A 530 18.43 6.11 -10.26
C PRO A 530 17.70 7.39 -10.69
N PHE A 531 17.90 8.50 -9.97
CA PHE A 531 17.21 9.76 -10.29
C PHE A 531 17.54 10.34 -11.66
N GLU A 532 18.74 10.06 -12.18
CA GLU A 532 19.15 10.48 -13.53
C GLU A 532 18.69 9.50 -14.62
N GLN A 533 18.10 8.36 -14.26
CA GLN A 533 17.54 7.43 -15.25
C GLN A 533 16.37 8.09 -15.98
N THR A 534 16.38 8.02 -17.32
CA THR A 534 15.37 8.67 -18.16
C THR A 534 14.41 7.70 -18.84
N TRP A 535 14.35 6.44 -18.42
CA TRP A 535 13.41 5.45 -18.97
C TRP A 535 12.65 4.72 -17.86
N ASP A 536 11.46 4.21 -18.21
CA ASP A 536 10.63 3.38 -17.35
C ASP A 536 10.95 1.91 -17.66
N PRO A 537 11.41 1.10 -16.69
CA PRO A 537 11.74 -0.31 -16.93
C PRO A 537 10.53 -1.16 -17.33
N THR A 538 9.31 -0.65 -17.15
CA THR A 538 8.06 -1.33 -17.53
C THR A 538 7.53 -0.94 -18.91
N ASP A 539 8.07 0.10 -19.56
CA ASP A 539 7.62 0.52 -20.90
C ASP A 539 8.13 -0.47 -21.96
N PRO A 540 7.25 -1.19 -22.67
CA PRO A 540 7.69 -2.18 -23.67
C PRO A 540 8.30 -1.56 -24.93
N ASN A 541 8.30 -0.23 -25.11
CA ASN A 541 9.06 0.43 -26.17
C ASN A 541 10.51 0.73 -25.77
N VAL A 542 10.87 0.55 -24.50
CA VAL A 542 12.24 0.70 -24.04
C VAL A 542 13.01 -0.56 -24.42
N THR A 543 14.09 -0.40 -25.19
CA THR A 543 14.93 -1.48 -25.71
C THR A 543 16.29 -1.44 -25.05
N GLU A 544 16.99 -2.58 -25.02
CA GLU A 544 18.36 -2.66 -24.49
C GLU A 544 19.32 -1.67 -25.18
N GLU A 545 19.18 -1.50 -26.50
CA GLU A 545 19.97 -0.53 -27.26
C GLU A 545 19.69 0.90 -26.83
N GLY A 546 18.42 1.28 -26.68
CA GLY A 546 18.07 2.63 -26.26
C GLY A 546 18.45 2.92 -24.81
N ILE A 547 18.35 1.92 -23.93
CA ILE A 547 18.90 2.01 -22.56
C ILE A 547 20.40 2.29 -22.59
N ALA A 548 21.16 1.55 -23.42
CA ALA A 548 22.60 1.74 -23.54
C ALA A 548 22.95 3.15 -24.04
N GLN A 549 22.20 3.66 -25.03
CA GLN A 549 22.38 5.02 -25.55
C GLN A 549 22.05 6.10 -24.49
N ALA A 550 20.91 5.98 -23.80
CA ALA A 550 20.52 6.91 -22.74
C ALA A 550 21.52 6.91 -21.58
N THR A 551 21.99 5.72 -21.18
CA THR A 551 23.03 5.55 -20.17
C THR A 551 24.32 6.27 -20.54
N GLN A 552 24.79 6.13 -21.79
CA GLN A 552 25.98 6.84 -22.27
C GLN A 552 25.80 8.36 -22.25
N GLN A 553 24.60 8.85 -22.60
CA GLN A 553 24.29 10.28 -22.55
C GLN A 553 24.34 10.84 -21.13
N ILE A 554 23.77 10.10 -20.15
CA ILE A 554 23.83 10.47 -18.73
C ILE A 554 25.29 10.54 -18.26
N LEU A 555 26.07 9.48 -18.50
CA LEU A 555 27.48 9.44 -18.08
C LEU A 555 28.31 10.55 -18.74
N ALA A 556 28.06 10.86 -20.02
CA ALA A 556 28.74 11.94 -20.73
C ALA A 556 28.38 13.33 -20.16
N LYS A 557 27.12 13.55 -19.76
CA LYS A 557 26.66 14.79 -19.10
C LYS A 557 27.34 14.98 -17.75
N PHE A 558 27.47 13.90 -16.95
CA PHE A 558 28.12 13.94 -15.65
C PHE A 558 29.65 14.10 -15.73
N ALA A 559 30.30 13.50 -16.73
CA ALA A 559 31.75 13.68 -16.93
C ALA A 559 32.15 15.12 -17.30
N GLN A 560 31.19 15.97 -17.69
CA GLN A 560 31.41 17.38 -18.06
C GLN A 560 31.13 18.36 -16.91
N GLN A 561 30.56 17.89 -15.79
CA GLN A 561 30.30 18.66 -14.57
C GLN A 561 31.49 18.54 -13.62
#